data_AF-A0A4S2MJX3-F1
#
_entry.id   AF-A0A4S2MJX3-F1
#
_cell.length_a   1.000
_cell.length_b   1.000
_cell.length_c   1.000
_cell.angle_alpha   90.00
_cell.angle_beta   90.00
_cell.angle_gamma   90.00
#
_symmetry.space_group_name_H-M   'P 1'
#
loop_
_entity.id
_entity.type
_entity.pdbx_description
1 polymer ?
#
loop_
_entity_poly.entity_id
_entity_poly.type
_entity_poly.pdbx_seq_one_letter_code
_entity_poly.pdbx_strand_id
1 'polypeptide(L)'
;MRLFLIPISTRRTLIFGQRLHKVTAAQPSLTDKASAKAANLWMKWEMSDKGWQKWLTKNGNKLLNQIPFEEWGLKSIPPLSSRKPQNEVQAKKVEVFYPPTILSEKQIPEIVHKLATERRGLHRQRMIWSIIGMPIVAPFALVPVIPNIPFFYLLYRAFSHWKALSGSTHLELLYKSNMLAPVPSTKLDAIYRRVNMNAIVDTGRLLKDSKVEWIDAREGNYKEVPEALLLKESEAQEISQVLDVPALAVECERAVRQVTQQLHTKAEKVAQKQRVNDVTKEINEEDKKAL
;
A
#
# COMPACT_ATOMS: atom_id res chain seq x y z
N MET A 1 16.07 -6.46 -9.30
CA MET A 1 15.22 -5.84 -8.26
C MET A 1 14.75 -6.94 -7.33
N ARG A 2 14.36 -6.62 -6.09
CA ARG A 2 13.75 -7.57 -5.16
C ARG A 2 12.34 -7.13 -4.85
N LEU A 3 11.42 -8.08 -4.74
CA LEU A 3 10.04 -7.85 -4.32
C LEU A 3 9.83 -8.42 -2.93
N PHE A 4 9.10 -7.71 -2.09
CA PHE A 4 8.70 -8.15 -0.76
C PHE A 4 7.18 -8.17 -0.70
N LEU A 5 6.62 -9.29 -0.25
CA LEU A 5 5.20 -9.45 0.03
C LEU A 5 4.99 -9.50 1.53
N ILE A 6 4.23 -8.53 2.03
CA ILE A 6 4.02 -8.33 3.47
C ILE A 6 2.51 -8.40 3.73
N PRO A 7 2.01 -9.54 4.21
CA PRO A 7 0.63 -9.68 4.67
C PRO A 7 0.32 -8.66 5.78
N ILE A 8 -0.63 -7.75 5.53
CA ILE A 8 -1.06 -6.74 6.50
C ILE A 8 -2.30 -7.24 7.26
N SER A 9 -3.22 -7.86 6.54
CA SER A 9 -4.38 -8.56 7.09
C SER A 9 -4.50 -9.94 6.46
N THR A 10 -5.44 -10.75 6.96
CA THR A 10 -5.80 -12.05 6.38
C THR A 10 -6.23 -11.97 4.91
N ARG A 11 -6.46 -10.77 4.36
CA ARG A 11 -6.99 -10.54 3.01
C ARG A 11 -6.15 -9.59 2.16
N ARG A 12 -5.25 -8.82 2.78
CA ARG A 12 -4.55 -7.71 2.12
C ARG A 12 -3.05 -7.84 2.32
N THR A 13 -2.33 -7.68 1.22
CA THR A 13 -0.88 -7.83 1.17
C THR A 13 -0.27 -6.56 0.58
N LEU A 14 0.70 -5.99 1.28
CA LEU A 14 1.54 -4.93 0.77
C LEU A 14 2.62 -5.55 -0.13
N ILE A 15 2.80 -4.98 -1.33
CA ILE A 15 3.93 -5.30 -2.21
C ILE A 15 4.93 -4.14 -2.21
N PHE A 16 6.21 -4.44 -2.05
CA PHE A 16 7.28 -3.45 -2.09
C PHE A 16 8.42 -3.89 -3.00
N GLY A 17 8.87 -3.00 -3.89
CA GLY A 17 9.96 -3.23 -4.83
C GLY A 17 11.23 -2.47 -4.46
N GLN A 18 12.29 -3.18 -4.11
CA GLN A 18 13.62 -2.61 -3.87
C GLN A 18 14.45 -2.60 -5.14
N ARG A 19 15.01 -1.42 -5.47
CA ARG A 19 15.92 -1.22 -6.60
C ARG A 19 17.36 -1.47 -6.16
N LEU A 20 17.95 -2.60 -6.56
CA LEU A 20 19.29 -3.03 -6.16
C LEU A 20 20.39 -2.03 -6.57
N HIS A 21 20.35 -1.50 -7.78
CA HIS A 21 21.42 -0.63 -8.30
C HIS A 21 21.35 0.84 -7.84
N LYS A 22 20.29 1.26 -7.14
CA LYS A 22 20.22 2.64 -6.64
C LYS A 22 21.17 2.88 -5.47
N VAL A 23 21.47 1.83 -4.70
CA VAL A 23 22.42 1.87 -3.58
C VAL A 23 23.87 1.80 -4.08
N THR A 24 24.10 1.19 -5.23
CA THR A 24 25.46 0.91 -5.77
C THR A 24 25.92 1.90 -6.85
N ALA A 25 25.05 2.77 -7.37
CA ALA A 25 25.43 3.73 -8.41
C ALA A 25 26.27 4.88 -7.81
N ALA A 26 27.53 4.99 -8.22
CA ALA A 26 28.47 5.99 -7.72
C ALA A 26 28.07 7.45 -8.02
N GLN A 27 27.14 7.70 -8.95
CA GLN A 27 26.67 9.04 -9.28
C GLN A 27 25.14 9.08 -9.44
N PRO A 28 24.42 9.97 -8.72
CA PRO A 28 22.98 10.11 -8.86
C PRO A 28 22.62 10.73 -10.21
N SER A 29 21.55 10.23 -10.82
CA SER A 29 21.01 10.79 -12.07
C SER A 29 20.52 12.23 -11.87
N LEU A 30 20.38 13.01 -12.95
CA LEU A 30 19.84 14.38 -12.87
C LEU A 30 18.45 14.42 -12.23
N THR A 31 17.62 13.41 -12.52
CA THR A 31 16.28 13.28 -11.92
C THR A 31 16.35 12.90 -10.44
N ASP A 32 17.32 12.08 -10.03
CA ASP A 32 17.58 11.81 -8.61
C ASP A 32 18.05 13.06 -7.86
N LYS A 33 18.95 13.86 -8.46
CA LYS A 33 19.39 15.14 -7.88
C LYS A 33 18.23 16.12 -7.71
N ALA A 34 17.37 16.25 -8.72
CA ALA A 34 16.18 17.09 -8.65
C ALA A 34 15.22 16.60 -7.56
N SER A 35 14.99 15.29 -7.47
CA SER A 35 14.14 14.68 -6.44
C SER A 35 14.70 14.91 -5.03
N ALA A 36 16.02 14.78 -4.85
CA ALA A 36 16.68 15.04 -3.58
C ALA A 36 16.57 16.52 -3.17
N LYS A 37 16.72 17.46 -4.11
CA LYS A 37 16.50 18.89 -3.83
C LYS A 37 15.06 19.16 -3.40
N ALA A 38 14.08 18.58 -4.10
CA ALA A 38 12.66 18.72 -3.75
C ALA A 38 12.37 18.15 -2.35
N ALA A 39 12.93 16.98 -2.01
CA ALA A 39 12.80 16.39 -0.68
C ALA A 39 13.42 17.28 0.41
N ASN A 40 14.60 17.85 0.16
CA ASN A 40 15.26 18.76 1.09
C ASN A 40 14.46 20.06 1.28
N LEU A 41 13.85 20.61 0.22
CA LEU A 41 12.96 21.76 0.33
C LEU A 41 11.70 21.43 1.15
N TRP A 42 11.10 20.26 0.91
CA TRP A 42 9.95 19.79 1.67
C TRP A 42 10.26 19.65 3.17
N MET A 43 11.41 19.03 3.49
CA MET A 43 11.91 18.91 4.88
C MET A 43 12.10 20.28 5.54
N LYS A 44 12.71 21.25 4.82
CA LYS A 44 12.86 22.61 5.33
C LYS A 44 11.53 23.28 5.63
N TRP A 45 10.53 23.12 4.76
CA TRP A 45 9.19 23.65 4.99
C TRP A 45 8.49 22.95 6.17
N GLU A 46 8.72 21.66 6.37
CA GLU A 46 8.17 20.93 7.50
C GLU A 46 8.77 21.37 8.84
N MET A 47 10.07 21.73 8.85
CA MET A 47 10.76 22.27 10.03
C MET A 47 10.39 23.73 10.35
N SER A 48 9.69 24.44 9.47
CA SER A 48 9.26 25.81 9.76
C SER A 48 8.25 25.87 10.93
N ASP A 49 8.38 26.88 11.78
CA ASP A 49 7.54 27.01 12.99
C ASP A 49 6.10 27.44 12.64
N LYS A 50 5.94 28.39 11.70
CA LYS A 50 4.65 28.98 11.31
C LYS A 50 4.66 29.43 9.84
N GLY A 51 3.48 29.66 9.28
CA GLY A 51 3.28 30.22 7.94
C GLY A 51 2.66 29.25 6.93
N TRP A 52 2.52 29.71 5.69
CA TRP A 52 1.90 28.94 4.62
C TRP A 52 2.67 27.65 4.28
N GLN A 53 3.99 27.63 4.46
CA GLN A 53 4.85 26.45 4.25
C GLN A 53 4.55 25.33 5.26
N LYS A 54 4.44 25.67 6.54
CA LYS A 54 4.03 24.74 7.60
C LYS A 54 2.61 24.24 7.39
N TRP A 55 1.69 25.14 7.05
CA TRP A 55 0.31 24.77 6.72
C TRP A 55 0.27 23.83 5.51
N LEU A 56 1.04 24.12 4.45
CA LEU A 56 1.10 23.32 3.23
C LEU A 56 1.68 21.93 3.49
N THR A 57 2.78 21.84 4.23
CA THR A 57 3.39 20.54 4.56
C THR A 57 2.50 19.72 5.49
N LYS A 58 1.86 20.34 6.49
CA LYS A 58 0.91 19.65 7.38
C LYS A 58 -0.29 19.08 6.61
N ASN A 59 -0.94 19.89 5.78
CA ASN A 59 -2.10 19.44 4.98
C ASN A 59 -1.68 18.51 3.85
N GLY A 60 -0.54 18.77 3.21
CA GLY A 60 0.06 17.92 2.19
C GLY A 60 0.38 16.53 2.72
N ASN A 61 1.03 16.43 3.88
CA ASN A 61 1.30 15.14 4.54
C ASN A 61 0.00 14.43 4.90
N LYS A 62 -1.03 15.14 5.36
CA LYS A 62 -2.37 14.56 5.59
C LYS A 62 -2.96 13.95 4.31
N LEU A 63 -2.90 14.68 3.19
CA LEU A 63 -3.35 14.20 1.88
C LEU A 63 -2.52 13.02 1.37
N LEU A 64 -1.19 13.07 1.52
CA LEU A 64 -0.29 11.99 1.12
C LEU A 64 -0.55 10.71 1.91
N ASN A 65 -0.88 10.83 3.19
CA ASN A 65 -1.24 9.70 4.06
C ASN A 65 -2.59 9.06 3.72
N GLN A 66 -3.48 9.78 3.01
CA GLN A 66 -4.74 9.23 2.50
C GLN A 66 -4.57 8.43 1.20
N ILE A 67 -3.43 8.54 0.52
CA ILE A 67 -3.16 7.75 -0.68
C ILE A 67 -3.10 6.27 -0.27
N PRO A 68 -3.88 5.39 -0.93
CA PRO A 68 -3.90 3.98 -0.57
C PRO A 68 -2.51 3.34 -0.62
N PHE A 69 -2.19 2.51 0.37
CA PHE A 69 -0.89 1.86 0.48
C PHE A 69 -0.55 0.99 -0.75
N GLU A 70 -1.55 0.47 -1.46
CA GLU A 70 -1.36 -0.28 -2.70
C GLU A 70 -0.78 0.59 -3.82
N GLU A 71 -1.16 1.88 -3.88
CA GLU A 71 -0.57 2.84 -4.82
C GLU A 71 0.91 3.07 -4.49
N TRP A 72 1.24 3.25 -3.20
CA TRP A 72 2.62 3.42 -2.76
C TRP A 72 3.48 2.18 -3.02
N GLY A 73 2.93 0.99 -2.75
CA GLY A 73 3.55 -0.28 -3.08
C GLY A 73 3.90 -0.39 -4.56
N LEU A 74 2.95 -0.12 -5.46
CA LEU A 74 3.18 -0.14 -6.91
C LEU A 74 4.17 0.93 -7.39
N LYS A 75 4.20 2.12 -6.75
CA LYS A 75 5.14 3.20 -7.10
C LYS A 75 6.60 2.85 -6.83
N SER A 76 6.87 2.01 -5.82
CA SER A 76 8.23 1.56 -5.47
C SER A 76 8.88 0.78 -6.62
N ILE A 77 8.06 0.06 -7.39
CA ILE A 77 8.48 -0.81 -8.48
C ILE A 77 9.05 0.04 -9.64
N PRO A 78 10.25 -0.29 -10.15
CA PRO A 78 10.83 0.43 -11.29
C PRO A 78 9.95 0.22 -12.53
N PRO A 79 9.80 1.23 -13.40
CA PRO A 79 9.12 1.04 -14.68
C PRO A 79 9.98 0.16 -15.61
N LEU A 80 9.34 -0.50 -16.58
CA LEU A 80 10.01 -1.37 -17.56
C LEU A 80 11.15 -0.66 -18.32
N SER A 81 10.94 0.61 -18.68
CA SER A 81 11.92 1.45 -19.39
C SER A 81 13.21 1.73 -18.59
N SER A 82 13.22 1.52 -17.26
CA SER A 82 14.44 1.66 -16.45
C SER A 82 15.40 0.47 -16.55
N ARG A 83 15.05 -0.60 -17.28
CA ARG A 83 15.96 -1.71 -17.57
C ARG A 83 16.89 -1.30 -18.71
N LYS A 84 18.12 -0.90 -18.41
CA LYS A 84 19.15 -0.71 -19.44
C LYS A 84 19.36 -2.05 -20.19
N PRO A 85 19.45 -2.05 -21.53
CA PRO A 85 19.67 -3.27 -22.33
C PRO A 85 21.03 -3.95 -22.07
N GLN A 86 21.97 -3.28 -21.38
CA GLN A 86 23.30 -3.82 -21.08
C GLN A 86 23.31 -5.04 -20.13
N ASN A 87 22.17 -5.42 -19.53
CA ASN A 87 22.04 -6.61 -18.66
C ASN A 87 21.27 -7.77 -19.33
N GLU A 88 21.35 -7.90 -20.65
CA GLU A 88 20.74 -9.00 -21.42
C GLU A 88 21.44 -10.36 -21.26
N VAL A 89 22.61 -10.42 -20.60
CA VAL A 89 23.39 -11.67 -20.50
C VAL A 89 22.87 -12.66 -19.45
N GLN A 90 21.94 -12.27 -18.57
CA GLN A 90 21.21 -13.22 -17.72
C GLN A 90 19.91 -12.55 -17.25
N ALA A 91 18.78 -12.92 -17.85
CA ALA A 91 17.46 -12.60 -17.31
C ALA A 91 17.26 -13.37 -15.99
N LYS A 92 17.88 -12.90 -14.90
CA LYS A 92 17.67 -13.46 -13.56
C LYS A 92 16.22 -13.23 -13.18
N LYS A 93 15.56 -14.30 -12.73
CA LYS A 93 14.21 -14.22 -12.16
C LYS A 93 14.22 -13.22 -10.99
N VAL A 94 13.11 -12.53 -10.82
CA VAL A 94 12.92 -11.55 -9.74
C VAL A 94 12.54 -12.31 -8.47
N GLU A 95 13.40 -12.22 -7.46
CA GLU A 95 13.16 -12.78 -6.14
C GLU A 95 11.96 -12.08 -5.46
N VAL A 96 11.02 -12.88 -4.99
CA VAL A 96 9.83 -12.45 -4.24
C VAL A 96 9.90 -13.03 -2.83
N PHE A 97 10.25 -12.21 -1.85
CA PHE A 97 10.35 -12.61 -0.45
C PHE A 97 8.97 -12.61 0.21
N TYR A 98 8.64 -13.70 0.90
CA TYR A 98 7.36 -13.87 1.60
C TYR A 98 7.52 -14.64 2.93
N PRO A 99 6.59 -14.49 3.89
CA PRO A 99 6.56 -15.28 5.12
C PRO A 99 5.83 -16.63 4.88
N PRO A 100 6.52 -17.78 4.91
CA PRO A 100 5.93 -19.09 4.62
C PRO A 100 4.87 -19.57 5.62
N THR A 101 4.83 -19.04 6.85
CA THR A 101 3.78 -19.39 7.83
C THR A 101 2.41 -18.87 7.40
N ILE A 102 2.37 -17.76 6.64
CA ILE A 102 1.12 -17.08 6.26
C ILE A 102 0.77 -17.32 4.79
N LEU A 103 1.77 -17.34 3.90
CA LEU A 103 1.59 -17.48 2.46
C LEU A 103 2.25 -18.75 1.95
N SER A 104 1.53 -19.51 1.12
CA SER A 104 2.08 -20.66 0.41
C SER A 104 2.74 -20.24 -0.90
N GLU A 105 3.83 -20.92 -1.28
CA GLU A 105 4.58 -20.65 -2.52
C GLU A 105 3.67 -20.59 -3.77
N LYS A 106 2.70 -21.50 -3.84
CA LYS A 106 1.76 -21.62 -4.96
C LYS A 106 0.85 -20.40 -5.13
N GLN A 107 0.54 -19.70 -4.04
CA GLN A 107 -0.33 -18.52 -4.06
C GLN A 107 0.40 -17.24 -4.48
N ILE A 108 1.74 -17.23 -4.40
CA ILE A 108 2.57 -16.03 -4.63
C ILE A 108 2.35 -15.43 -6.03
N PRO A 109 2.42 -16.20 -7.14
CA PRO A 109 2.20 -15.64 -8.47
C PRO A 109 0.80 -15.03 -8.62
N GLU A 110 -0.22 -15.67 -8.05
CA GLU A 110 -1.61 -15.21 -8.14
C GLU A 110 -1.84 -13.93 -7.34
N ILE A 111 -1.27 -13.83 -6.13
CA ILE A 111 -1.31 -12.61 -5.31
C ILE A 111 -0.66 -11.46 -6.08
N VAL A 112 0.52 -11.68 -6.68
CA VAL A 112 1.21 -10.66 -7.49
C VAL A 112 0.35 -10.25 -8.68
N HIS A 113 -0.26 -11.20 -9.38
CA HIS A 113 -1.14 -10.91 -10.52
C HIS A 113 -2.37 -10.08 -10.11
N LYS A 114 -3.01 -10.43 -8.99
CA LYS A 114 -4.13 -9.68 -8.42
C LYS A 114 -3.71 -8.24 -8.11
N LEU A 115 -2.62 -8.04 -7.38
CA LEU A 115 -2.10 -6.70 -7.04
C LEU A 115 -1.72 -5.88 -8.28
N ALA A 116 -1.26 -6.52 -9.35
CA ALA A 116 -0.91 -5.86 -10.61
C ALA A 116 -2.14 -5.38 -11.41
N THR A 117 -3.28 -6.05 -11.28
CA THR A 117 -4.45 -5.85 -12.16
C THR A 117 -5.61 -5.12 -11.46
N GLU A 118 -5.84 -5.38 -10.17
CA GLU A 118 -7.02 -4.95 -9.41
C GLU A 118 -7.31 -3.44 -9.50
N ARG A 119 -6.26 -2.61 -9.51
CA ARG A 119 -6.39 -1.13 -9.52
C ARG A 119 -5.91 -0.44 -10.79
N ARG A 120 -5.59 -1.22 -11.83
CA ARG A 120 -5.02 -0.71 -13.09
C ARG A 120 -5.95 0.31 -13.76
N GLY A 121 -7.23 -0.03 -13.89
CA GLY A 121 -8.25 0.85 -14.50
C GLY A 121 -8.43 2.15 -13.71
N LEU A 122 -8.51 2.07 -12.38
CA LEU A 122 -8.63 3.22 -11.49
C LEU A 122 -7.45 4.18 -11.63
N HIS A 123 -6.22 3.67 -11.63
CA HIS A 123 -5.03 4.51 -11.79
C HIS A 123 -4.99 5.19 -13.16
N ARG A 124 -5.34 4.48 -14.25
CA ARG A 124 -5.42 5.06 -15.59
C ARG A 124 -6.46 6.18 -15.66
N GLN A 125 -7.68 5.93 -15.16
CA GLN A 125 -8.76 6.91 -15.17
C GLN A 125 -8.37 8.16 -14.37
N ARG A 126 -7.90 8.00 -13.12
CA ARG A 126 -7.53 9.14 -12.27
C ARG A 126 -6.32 9.92 -12.80
N MET A 127 -5.37 9.25 -13.45
CA MET A 127 -4.27 9.92 -14.16
C MET A 127 -4.81 10.84 -15.25
N ILE A 128 -5.70 10.34 -16.12
CA ILE A 128 -6.31 11.10 -17.20
C ILE A 128 -7.09 12.30 -16.65
N TRP A 129 -7.94 12.09 -15.63
CA TRP A 129 -8.67 13.19 -14.99
C TRP A 129 -7.76 14.24 -14.34
N SER A 130 -6.65 13.81 -13.75
CA SER A 130 -5.66 14.76 -13.21
C SER A 130 -5.06 15.61 -14.32
N ILE A 131 -4.75 15.01 -15.48
CA ILE A 131 -4.22 15.72 -16.65
C ILE A 131 -5.25 16.70 -17.23
N ILE A 132 -6.50 16.28 -17.37
CA ILE A 132 -7.59 17.13 -17.85
C ILE A 132 -7.85 18.31 -16.90
N GLY A 133 -7.70 18.11 -15.60
CA GLY A 133 -7.89 19.18 -14.62
C GLY A 133 -6.76 20.22 -14.59
N MET A 134 -5.54 19.86 -15.00
CA MET A 134 -4.39 20.78 -15.00
C MET A 134 -4.64 22.10 -15.76
N PRO A 135 -5.12 22.12 -17.02
CA PRO A 135 -5.37 23.37 -17.75
C PRO A 135 -6.45 24.24 -17.08
N ILE A 136 -7.40 23.65 -16.37
CA ILE A 136 -8.48 24.39 -15.69
C ILE A 136 -7.91 25.17 -14.50
N VAL A 137 -6.97 24.58 -13.77
CA VAL A 137 -6.36 25.22 -12.59
C VAL A 137 -5.08 26.00 -12.92
N ALA A 138 -4.53 25.89 -14.14
CA ALA A 138 -3.31 26.58 -14.55
C ALA A 138 -3.38 28.13 -14.41
N PRO A 139 -4.51 28.82 -14.71
CA PRO A 139 -4.60 30.27 -14.58
C PRO A 139 -4.34 30.80 -13.16
N PHE A 140 -4.58 30.00 -12.12
CA PHE A 140 -4.29 30.37 -10.73
C PHE A 140 -2.78 30.49 -10.43
N ALA A 141 -1.89 30.12 -11.37
CA ALA A 141 -0.45 30.34 -11.25
C ALA A 141 -0.02 31.80 -11.41
N LEU A 142 -0.92 32.67 -11.88
CA LEU A 142 -0.64 34.10 -12.09
C LEU A 142 -0.68 34.94 -10.79
N VAL A 143 -1.04 34.35 -9.65
CA VAL A 143 -1.11 35.06 -8.35
C VAL A 143 0.24 34.99 -7.63
N PRO A 144 0.92 36.11 -7.34
CA PRO A 144 2.33 36.12 -6.90
C PRO A 144 2.58 35.70 -5.44
N VAL A 145 1.55 35.57 -4.61
CA VAL A 145 1.71 35.38 -3.14
C VAL A 145 1.79 33.90 -2.73
N ILE A 146 1.15 32.99 -3.48
CA ILE A 146 1.05 31.57 -3.12
C ILE A 146 1.32 30.72 -4.38
N PRO A 147 2.22 29.72 -4.34
CA PRO A 147 2.39 28.81 -5.47
C PRO A 147 1.06 28.12 -5.80
N ASN A 148 0.79 27.82 -7.07
CA ASN A 148 -0.46 27.19 -7.50
C ASN A 148 -0.56 25.75 -6.97
N ILE A 149 -0.92 25.61 -5.69
CA ILE A 149 -1.05 24.33 -4.98
C ILE A 149 -2.02 23.40 -5.71
N PRO A 150 -3.19 23.84 -6.21
CA PRO A 150 -4.08 22.99 -6.99
C PRO A 150 -3.40 22.39 -8.23
N PHE A 151 -2.67 23.20 -9.00
CA PHE A 151 -1.94 22.72 -10.18
C PHE A 151 -0.85 21.71 -9.81
N PHE A 152 0.01 22.05 -8.85
CA PHE A 152 1.09 21.14 -8.43
C PHE A 152 0.54 19.84 -7.82
N TYR A 153 -0.60 19.90 -7.14
CA TYR A 153 -1.29 18.70 -6.66
C TYR A 153 -1.75 17.81 -7.82
N LEU A 154 -2.42 18.36 -8.83
CA LEU A 154 -2.85 17.58 -10.00
C LEU A 154 -1.66 17.01 -10.79
N LEU A 155 -0.58 17.77 -10.93
CA LEU A 155 0.66 17.32 -11.55
C LEU A 155 1.28 16.16 -10.76
N TYR A 156 1.35 16.28 -9.44
CA TYR A 156 1.79 15.19 -8.57
C TYR A 156 0.87 13.97 -8.66
N ARG A 157 -0.46 14.15 -8.67
CA ARG A 157 -1.42 13.03 -8.80
C ARG A 157 -1.32 12.32 -10.14
N ALA A 158 -1.16 13.07 -11.24
CA ALA A 158 -0.92 12.51 -12.57
C ALA A 158 0.37 11.66 -12.56
N PHE A 159 1.47 12.22 -12.04
CA PHE A 159 2.74 11.50 -11.91
C PHE A 159 2.65 10.26 -10.99
N SER A 160 1.98 10.39 -9.85
CA SER A 160 1.80 9.31 -8.87
C SER A 160 1.03 8.14 -9.47
N HIS A 161 -0.06 8.43 -10.19
CA HIS A 161 -0.84 7.41 -10.89
C HIS A 161 -0.10 6.80 -12.08
N TRP A 162 0.64 7.60 -12.85
CA TRP A 162 1.51 7.08 -13.90
C TRP A 162 2.57 6.12 -13.36
N LYS A 163 3.20 6.46 -12.23
CA LYS A 163 4.18 5.60 -11.55
C LYS A 163 3.56 4.29 -11.09
N ALA A 164 2.39 4.32 -10.46
CA ALA A 164 1.67 3.12 -10.03
C ALA A 164 1.26 2.24 -11.21
N LEU A 165 0.74 2.84 -12.30
CA LEU A 165 0.37 2.12 -13.52
C LEU A 165 1.58 1.47 -14.21
N SER A 166 2.72 2.16 -14.21
CA SER A 166 3.96 1.62 -14.76
C SER A 166 4.47 0.44 -13.93
N GLY A 167 4.40 0.53 -12.59
CA GLY A 167 4.75 -0.56 -11.68
C GLY A 167 3.82 -1.76 -11.84
N SER A 168 2.51 -1.52 -11.96
CA SER A 168 1.51 -2.57 -12.15
C SER A 168 1.68 -3.29 -13.49
N THR A 169 1.99 -2.55 -14.56
CA THR A 169 2.32 -3.14 -15.87
C THR A 169 3.59 -3.98 -15.82
N HIS A 170 4.60 -3.54 -15.08
CA HIS A 170 5.82 -4.33 -14.89
C HIS A 170 5.53 -5.63 -14.13
N LEU A 171 4.77 -5.58 -13.03
CA LEU A 171 4.38 -6.78 -12.30
C LEU A 171 3.60 -7.77 -13.16
N GLU A 172 2.64 -7.27 -13.94
CA GLU A 172 1.85 -8.09 -14.84
C GLU A 172 2.73 -8.78 -15.90
N LEU A 173 3.75 -8.09 -16.41
CA LEU A 173 4.72 -8.67 -17.33
C LEU A 173 5.56 -9.76 -16.66
N LEU A 174 6.04 -9.55 -15.42
CA LEU A 174 6.81 -10.58 -14.69
C LEU A 174 5.99 -11.84 -14.45
N TYR A 175 4.71 -11.67 -14.12
CA TYR A 175 3.77 -12.78 -13.98
C TYR A 175 3.60 -13.53 -15.31
N LYS A 176 3.26 -12.82 -16.39
CA LYS A 176 3.03 -13.42 -17.73
C LYS A 176 4.27 -14.13 -18.29
N SER A 177 5.46 -13.61 -17.99
CA SER A 177 6.74 -14.19 -18.44
C SER A 177 7.29 -15.27 -17.50
N ASN A 178 6.57 -15.62 -16.42
CA ASN A 178 7.00 -16.57 -15.39
C ASN A 178 8.39 -16.25 -14.81
N MET A 179 8.66 -14.94 -14.64
CA MET A 179 9.94 -14.40 -14.17
C MET A 179 9.96 -14.17 -12.66
N LEU A 180 8.94 -14.64 -11.93
CA LEU A 180 8.86 -14.56 -10.48
C LEU A 180 9.54 -15.79 -9.87
N ALA A 181 10.45 -15.57 -8.92
CA ALA A 181 11.07 -16.62 -8.11
C ALA A 181 10.65 -16.40 -6.65
N PRO A 182 9.67 -17.15 -6.13
CA PRO A 182 9.31 -17.11 -4.72
C PRO A 182 10.51 -17.54 -3.85
N VAL A 183 10.82 -16.76 -2.82
CA VAL A 183 11.88 -17.07 -1.86
C VAL A 183 11.31 -16.95 -0.44
N PRO A 184 11.24 -18.04 0.34
CA PRO A 184 10.77 -17.97 1.71
C PRO A 184 11.77 -17.18 2.57
N SER A 185 11.29 -16.20 3.32
CA SER A 185 12.11 -15.40 4.22
C SER A 185 11.91 -15.84 5.66
N THR A 186 12.85 -16.63 6.20
CA THR A 186 12.84 -17.09 7.60
C THR A 186 12.85 -15.93 8.59
N LYS A 187 13.63 -14.89 8.25
CA LYS A 187 13.73 -13.63 8.96
C LYS A 187 12.37 -12.92 9.12
N LEU A 188 11.63 -12.78 8.02
CA LEU A 188 10.30 -12.17 8.05
C LEU A 188 9.29 -13.09 8.76
N ASP A 189 9.39 -14.39 8.53
CA ASP A 189 8.52 -15.41 9.14
C ASP A 189 8.57 -15.39 10.67
N ALA A 190 9.75 -15.17 11.24
CA ALA A 190 9.95 -15.11 12.69
C ALA A 190 9.10 -14.00 13.35
N ILE A 191 8.95 -12.85 12.68
CA ILE A 191 8.13 -11.73 13.16
C ILE A 191 6.66 -12.15 13.18
N TYR A 192 6.16 -12.76 12.09
CA TYR A 192 4.76 -13.23 12.03
C TYR A 192 4.45 -14.31 13.05
N ARG A 193 5.38 -15.26 13.28
CA ARG A 193 5.22 -16.28 14.33
C ARG A 193 5.11 -15.64 15.71
N ARG A 194 5.98 -14.67 16.02
CA ARG A 194 5.97 -13.95 17.29
C ARG A 194 4.67 -13.16 17.48
N VAL A 195 4.21 -12.43 16.46
CA VAL A 195 2.95 -11.67 16.52
C VAL A 195 1.76 -12.60 16.71
N ASN A 196 1.70 -13.71 15.96
CA ASN A 196 0.63 -14.70 16.11
C ASN A 196 0.63 -15.33 17.51
N MET A 197 1.80 -15.68 18.06
CA MET A 197 1.90 -16.20 19.43
C MET A 197 1.41 -15.18 20.46
N ASN A 198 1.81 -13.92 20.35
CA ASN A 198 1.37 -12.86 21.25
C ASN A 198 -0.15 -12.62 21.16
N ALA A 199 -0.73 -12.68 19.95
CA ALA A 199 -2.17 -12.54 19.75
C ALA A 199 -2.96 -13.67 20.45
N ILE A 200 -2.45 -14.90 20.44
CA ILE A 200 -3.05 -16.04 21.15
C ILE A 200 -3.00 -15.83 22.66
N VAL A 201 -1.89 -15.32 23.19
CA VAL A 201 -1.72 -15.04 24.63
C VAL A 201 -2.65 -13.91 25.09
N ASP A 202 -2.73 -12.80 24.34
CA ASP A 202 -3.55 -11.63 24.70
C ASP A 202 -5.06 -11.91 24.69
N THR A 203 -5.54 -12.83 23.83
CA THR A 203 -6.98 -13.11 23.70
C THR A 203 -7.49 -14.19 24.67
N GLY A 204 -6.63 -14.79 25.51
CA GLY A 204 -7.02 -15.81 26.49
C GLY A 204 -7.64 -17.08 25.90
N ARG A 205 -7.74 -17.19 24.57
CA ARG A 205 -8.17 -18.37 23.85
C ARG A 205 -6.92 -19.10 23.39
N LEU A 206 -6.68 -20.27 23.98
CA LEU A 206 -5.94 -21.34 23.33
C LEU A 206 -6.65 -21.67 22.00
N LEU A 207 -6.37 -20.89 20.94
CA LEU A 207 -6.69 -21.24 19.56
C LEU A 207 -5.75 -22.39 19.17
N LYS A 208 -6.04 -23.57 19.69
CA LYS A 208 -5.27 -24.79 19.48
C LYS A 208 -5.32 -25.30 18.04
N ASP A 209 -6.11 -24.68 17.15
CA ASP A 209 -6.28 -25.15 15.77
C ASP A 209 -6.47 -24.07 14.68
N SER A 210 -6.46 -22.79 15.02
CA SER A 210 -6.62 -21.74 13.99
C SER A 210 -5.25 -21.30 13.50
N LYS A 211 -4.66 -22.06 12.56
CA LYS A 211 -3.61 -21.48 11.71
C LYS A 211 -4.18 -20.20 11.09
N VAL A 212 -3.59 -19.06 11.42
CA VAL A 212 -3.95 -17.78 10.81
C VAL A 212 -3.39 -17.80 9.38
N GLU A 213 -4.12 -18.45 8.48
CA GLU A 213 -3.79 -18.54 7.06
C GLU A 213 -4.33 -17.33 6.31
N TRP A 214 -3.63 -16.94 5.25
CA TRP A 214 -4.12 -15.95 4.32
C TRP A 214 -5.30 -16.52 3.52
N ILE A 215 -6.41 -15.79 3.49
CA ILE A 215 -7.66 -16.24 2.86
C ILE A 215 -7.78 -15.55 1.50
N ASP A 216 -7.76 -16.32 0.41
CA ASP A 216 -8.01 -15.75 -0.91
C ASP A 216 -9.50 -15.38 -1.06
N ALA A 217 -9.74 -14.25 -1.73
CA ALA A 217 -11.09 -13.77 -2.02
C ALA A 217 -11.88 -14.65 -2.99
N ARG A 218 -11.22 -15.64 -3.63
CA ARG A 218 -11.83 -16.61 -4.55
C ARG A 218 -12.39 -17.85 -3.86
N GLU A 219 -11.96 -18.16 -2.63
CA GLU A 219 -12.53 -19.26 -1.87
C GLU A 219 -13.92 -18.85 -1.37
N GLY A 220 -14.95 -19.65 -1.70
CA GLY A 220 -16.37 -19.33 -1.45
C GLY A 220 -16.71 -19.00 0.01
N ASN A 221 -15.87 -19.41 0.97
CA ASN A 221 -16.00 -19.13 2.40
C ASN A 221 -15.49 -17.73 2.85
N TYR A 222 -14.89 -16.94 1.95
CA TYR A 222 -14.29 -15.64 2.26
C TYR A 222 -15.29 -14.58 2.79
N LYS A 223 -16.60 -14.75 2.57
CA LYS A 223 -17.61 -13.81 3.08
C LYS A 223 -17.91 -14.00 4.57
N GLU A 224 -17.64 -15.17 5.13
CA GLU A 224 -18.04 -15.52 6.50
C GLU A 224 -16.95 -15.24 7.54
N VAL A 225 -15.66 -15.37 7.18
CA VAL A 225 -14.56 -15.15 8.13
C VAL A 225 -14.22 -13.66 8.26
N PRO A 226 -14.27 -13.04 9.44
CA PRO A 226 -13.92 -11.62 9.60
C PRO A 226 -12.46 -11.35 9.19
N GLU A 227 -12.22 -10.21 8.54
CA GLU A 227 -10.86 -9.77 8.21
C GLU A 227 -10.11 -9.38 9.50
N ALA A 228 -8.94 -9.98 9.73
CA ALA A 228 -8.12 -9.75 10.91
C ALA A 228 -6.75 -9.18 10.52
N LEU A 229 -6.21 -8.28 11.35
CA LEU A 229 -4.86 -7.75 11.17
C LEU A 229 -3.81 -8.81 11.53
N LEU A 230 -2.74 -8.87 10.74
CA LEU A 230 -1.61 -9.78 10.95
C LEU A 230 -0.38 -9.08 11.53
N LEU A 231 -0.36 -7.75 11.48
CA LEU A 231 0.72 -6.90 11.96
C LEU A 231 0.14 -5.70 12.71
N LYS A 232 0.86 -5.20 13.73
CA LYS A 232 0.58 -3.90 14.37
C LYS A 232 1.59 -2.87 13.82
N GLU A 233 1.38 -1.59 14.15
CA GLU A 233 2.28 -0.51 13.68
C GLU A 233 3.69 -0.65 14.29
N SER A 234 3.82 -1.24 15.49
CA SER A 234 5.07 -1.44 16.22
C SER A 234 6.09 -2.31 15.49
N GLU A 235 5.63 -3.30 14.71
CA GLU A 235 6.50 -4.28 14.05
C GLU A 235 7.06 -3.77 12.73
N ALA A 236 6.55 -2.65 12.20
CA ALA A 236 6.99 -2.11 10.92
C ALA A 236 8.49 -1.72 10.92
N GLN A 237 9.00 -1.19 12.04
CA GLN A 237 10.42 -0.87 12.19
C GLN A 237 11.29 -2.12 12.22
N GLU A 238 10.85 -3.17 12.92
CA GLU A 238 11.56 -4.45 12.98
C GLU A 238 11.62 -5.10 11.60
N ILE A 239 10.50 -5.13 10.86
CA ILE A 239 10.45 -5.66 9.48
C ILE A 239 11.48 -4.95 8.58
N SER A 240 11.54 -3.62 8.68
CA SER A 240 12.47 -2.79 7.92
C SER A 240 13.93 -3.09 8.24
N GLN A 241 14.27 -3.25 9.52
CA GLN A 241 15.62 -3.60 9.98
C GLN A 241 16.01 -5.02 9.56
N VAL A 242 15.12 -5.99 9.78
CA VAL A 242 15.38 -7.40 9.50
C VAL A 242 15.58 -7.68 8.00
N LEU A 243 14.90 -6.93 7.15
CA LEU A 243 15.01 -7.03 5.69
C LEU A 243 16.07 -6.09 5.08
N ASP A 244 16.73 -5.24 5.89
CA ASP A 244 17.66 -4.20 5.43
C ASP A 244 17.04 -3.25 4.39
N VAL A 245 15.78 -2.87 4.60
CA VAL A 245 15.04 -1.96 3.70
C VAL A 245 14.41 -0.80 4.51
N PRO A 246 15.17 0.27 4.84
CA PRO A 246 14.69 1.38 5.68
C PRO A 246 13.37 2.01 5.22
N ALA A 247 13.20 2.15 3.90
CA ALA A 247 12.00 2.74 3.29
C ALA A 247 10.72 1.91 3.52
N LEU A 248 10.86 0.64 3.90
CA LEU A 248 9.75 -0.28 4.11
C LEU A 248 8.96 0.04 5.38
N ALA A 249 9.62 0.56 6.42
CA ALA A 249 8.96 0.88 7.70
C ALA A 249 7.75 1.80 7.51
N VAL A 250 7.95 2.94 6.83
CA VAL A 250 6.90 3.94 6.60
C VAL A 250 5.74 3.36 5.78
N GLU A 251 6.04 2.50 4.80
CA GLU A 251 5.01 1.86 3.97
C GLU A 251 4.22 0.80 4.73
N CYS A 252 4.88 0.02 5.59
CA CYS A 252 4.25 -0.94 6.49
C CYS A 252 3.35 -0.24 7.52
N GLU A 253 3.86 0.78 8.21
CA GLU A 253 3.08 1.59 9.17
C GLU A 253 1.84 2.17 8.51
N ARG A 254 2.00 2.77 7.32
CA ARG A 254 0.88 3.33 6.55
C ARG A 254 -0.15 2.25 6.20
N ALA A 255 0.30 1.10 5.73
CA ALA A 255 -0.59 0.01 5.35
C ALA A 255 -1.38 -0.52 6.56
N VAL A 256 -0.71 -0.78 7.69
CA VAL A 256 -1.37 -1.22 8.92
C VAL A 256 -2.39 -0.19 9.40
N ARG A 257 -2.00 1.10 9.45
CA ARG A 257 -2.90 2.19 9.87
C ARG A 257 -4.15 2.27 8.99
N GLN A 258 -3.97 2.26 7.68
CA GLN A 258 -5.08 2.35 6.74
C GLN A 258 -6.01 1.14 6.82
N VAL A 259 -5.47 -0.08 6.94
CA VAL A 259 -6.28 -1.28 7.08
C VAL A 259 -7.04 -1.26 8.40
N THR A 260 -6.38 -0.88 9.50
CA THR A 260 -7.01 -0.72 10.84
C THR A 260 -8.20 0.24 10.78
N GLN A 261 -8.01 1.44 10.21
CA GLN A 261 -9.07 2.43 10.07
C GLN A 261 -10.23 1.92 9.20
N GLN A 262 -9.93 1.19 8.12
CA GLN A 262 -10.97 0.63 7.25
C GLN A 262 -11.76 -0.48 7.93
N LEU A 263 -11.11 -1.32 8.75
CA LEU A 263 -11.77 -2.35 9.55
C LEU A 263 -12.71 -1.72 10.59
N HIS A 264 -12.24 -0.70 11.32
CA HIS A 264 -13.07 0.05 12.27
C HIS A 264 -14.29 0.67 11.59
N THR A 265 -14.07 1.41 10.51
CA THR A 265 -15.16 2.06 9.75
C THR A 265 -16.16 1.04 9.22
N LYS A 266 -15.69 -0.15 8.80
CA LYS A 266 -16.57 -1.23 8.33
C LYS A 266 -17.39 -1.82 9.47
N ALA A 267 -16.77 -2.06 10.63
CA ALA A 267 -17.45 -2.57 11.82
C ALA A 267 -18.54 -1.60 12.31
N GLU A 268 -18.24 -0.29 12.37
CA GLU A 268 -19.21 0.75 12.73
C GLU A 268 -20.40 0.78 11.77
N LYS A 269 -20.16 0.70 10.46
CA LYS A 269 -21.23 0.65 9.45
C LYS A 269 -22.11 -0.59 9.59
N VAL A 270 -21.53 -1.75 9.94
CA VAL A 270 -22.29 -2.98 10.18
C VAL A 270 -23.14 -2.84 11.44
N ALA A 271 -22.55 -2.35 12.54
CA ALA A 271 -23.27 -2.11 13.78
C ALA A 271 -24.42 -1.09 13.60
N GLN A 272 -24.19 -0.01 12.84
CA GLN A 272 -25.22 0.98 12.53
C GLN A 272 -26.36 0.37 11.71
N LYS A 273 -26.06 -0.46 10.69
CA LYS A 273 -27.08 -1.17 9.91
C LYS A 273 -27.89 -2.15 10.76
N GLN A 274 -27.24 -2.87 11.68
CA GLN A 274 -27.91 -3.78 12.60
C GLN A 274 -28.88 -3.00 13.50
N ARG A 275 -28.42 -1.90 14.13
CA ARG A 275 -29.29 -1.04 14.96
C ARG A 275 -30.50 -0.51 14.19
N VAL A 276 -30.33 -0.05 12.94
CA VAL A 276 -31.44 0.42 12.10
C VAL A 276 -32.42 -0.72 11.80
N ASN A 277 -31.92 -1.91 11.50
CA ASN A 277 -32.76 -3.07 11.22
C ASN A 277 -33.54 -3.53 12.46
N ASP A 278 -32.91 -3.49 13.64
CA ASP A 278 -33.54 -3.88 14.90
C ASP A 278 -34.67 -2.90 15.27
N VAL A 279 -34.43 -1.59 15.17
CA VAL A 279 -35.47 -0.55 15.36
C VAL A 279 -36.61 -0.72 14.34
N THR A 280 -36.30 -1.00 13.07
CA THR A 280 -37.33 -1.23 12.04
C THR A 280 -38.18 -2.46 12.33
N LYS A 281 -37.60 -3.51 12.93
CA LYS A 281 -38.36 -4.70 13.33
C LYS A 281 -39.26 -4.43 14.52
N GLU A 282 -38.77 -3.69 15.52
CA GLU A 282 -39.57 -3.29 16.70
C GLU A 282 -40.80 -2.48 16.27
N ILE A 283 -40.65 -1.48 15.40
CA ILE A 283 -41.77 -0.68 14.87
C ILE A 283 -42.80 -1.57 14.15
N ASN A 284 -42.34 -2.46 13.28
CA ASN A 284 -43.24 -3.36 12.54
C ASN A 284 -43.96 -4.39 13.44
N GLU A 285 -43.38 -4.75 14.59
CA GLU A 285 -44.02 -5.62 15.59
C GLU A 285 -45.02 -4.86 16.46
N GLU A 286 -44.77 -3.59 16.78
CA GLU A 286 -45.74 -2.71 17.45
C GLU A 286 -46.96 -2.43 16.57
N ASP A 287 -46.74 -2.10 15.29
CA ASP A 287 -47.82 -1.86 14.32
C ASP A 287 -48.73 -3.09 14.10
N LYS A 288 -48.15 -4.29 14.17
CA LYS A 288 -48.90 -5.57 14.07
C LYS A 288 -49.69 -5.93 15.33
N LYS A 289 -49.29 -5.41 16.50
CA LYS A 289 -50.02 -5.62 17.76
C LYS A 289 -51.15 -4.61 17.95
N ALA A 290 -51.13 -3.50 17.20
CA ALA A 290 -52.15 -2.46 17.21
C ALA A 290 -53.33 -2.72 16.26
N LEU A 291 -53.26 -3.78 15.43
CA LEU A 291 -54.30 -4.28 14.53
C LEU A 291 -54.97 -5.53 15.11
#